data_AF-A0A7I9Y294-F1
#
_entry.id   AF-A0A7I9Y294-F1
#
_cell.length_a   1.000
_cell.length_b   1.000
_cell.length_c   1.000
_cell.angle_alpha   90.00
_cell.angle_beta   90.00
_cell.angle_gamma   90.00
#
_symmetry.space_group_name_H-M   'P 1'
#
loop_
_entity.id
_entity.type
_entity.pdbx_description
1 polymer ?
#
loop_
_entity_poly.entity_id
_entity_poly.type
_entity_poly.pdbx_seq_one_letter_code
_entity_poly.pdbx_strand_id
1 'polypeptide(L)'
;MSETAEKIERVTLCTLKQRGWTDGAVKRFLGEPDALVTNPNYRSGPRMRLYDLPRVELIRERVLNAIADQYPYLAAECARQKAQRP
;
A
#
# COMPACT_ATOMS: atom_id res chain seq x y z
N MET A 1 8.30 -28.64 -11.87
CA MET A 1 8.30 -27.17 -12.05
C MET A 1 6.87 -26.71 -11.80
N SER A 2 6.51 -26.56 -10.53
CA SER A 2 5.16 -26.20 -10.11
C SER A 2 5.35 -25.08 -9.12
N GLU A 3 5.53 -23.87 -9.65
CA GLU A 3 5.70 -22.65 -8.88
C GLU A 3 4.36 -22.36 -8.23
N THR A 4 4.26 -22.67 -6.93
CA THR A 4 3.12 -22.35 -6.09
C THR A 4 2.96 -20.84 -6.16
N ALA A 5 2.01 -20.35 -6.95
CA ALA A 5 1.61 -18.96 -6.93
C ALA A 5 1.03 -18.68 -5.55
N GLU A 6 1.88 -18.28 -4.60
CA GLU A 6 1.47 -17.85 -3.28
C GLU A 6 0.39 -16.79 -3.46
N LYS A 7 -0.72 -16.98 -2.76
CA LYS A 7 -1.88 -16.09 -2.86
C LYS A 7 -1.51 -14.77 -2.20
N ILE A 8 -0.96 -13.83 -2.98
CA ILE A 8 -0.60 -12.51 -2.49
C ILE A 8 -1.88 -11.79 -2.06
N GLU A 9 -1.93 -11.36 -0.80
CA GLU A 9 -3.01 -10.53 -0.29
C GLU A 9 -2.98 -9.18 -1.01
N ARG A 10 -4.13 -8.80 -1.60
CA ARG A 10 -4.27 -7.55 -2.33
C ARG A 10 -5.33 -6.67 -1.71
N VAL A 11 -5.07 -5.37 -1.70
CA VAL A 11 -5.99 -4.35 -1.21
C VAL A 11 -6.39 -3.41 -2.33
N THR A 12 -7.61 -2.88 -2.25
CA THR A 12 -8.11 -1.91 -3.24
C THR A 12 -7.56 -0.52 -2.97
N LEU A 13 -7.59 0.35 -3.99
CA LEU A 13 -7.30 1.77 -3.79
C LEU A 13 -8.18 2.43 -2.70
N CYS A 14 -9.46 2.03 -2.60
CA CYS A 14 -10.37 2.54 -1.58
C CYS A 14 -9.90 2.16 -0.17
N THR A 15 -9.50 0.90 0.01
CA THR A 15 -8.95 0.39 1.28
C THR A 15 -7.67 1.13 1.66
N LEU A 16 -6.77 1.40 0.69
CA LEU A 16 -5.56 2.20 0.96
C LEU A 16 -5.91 3.61 1.46
N LYS A 17 -6.89 4.27 0.84
CA LYS A 17 -7.33 5.61 1.26
C LYS A 17 -7.87 5.63 2.68
N GLN A 18 -8.64 4.62 3.07
CA GLN A 18 -9.13 4.46 4.44
C GLN A 18 -7.98 4.26 5.45
N ARG A 19 -6.87 3.68 5.00
CA ARG A 19 -5.63 3.49 5.79
C ARG A 19 -4.69 4.70 5.78
N GLY A 20 -5.18 5.86 5.36
CA GLY A 20 -4.42 7.12 5.38
C GLY A 20 -3.56 7.38 4.15
N TRP A 21 -3.63 6.54 3.10
CA TRP A 21 -2.93 6.82 1.85
C TRP A 21 -3.65 7.90 1.04
N THR A 22 -2.96 9.00 0.72
CA THR A 22 -3.48 10.02 -0.20
C THR A 22 -3.25 9.62 -1.66
N ASP A 23 -4.02 10.17 -2.60
CA ASP A 23 -3.78 9.95 -4.04
C ASP A 23 -2.35 10.34 -4.45
N GLY A 24 -1.81 11.41 -3.86
CA GLY A 24 -0.43 11.84 -4.05
C GLY A 24 0.58 10.82 -3.54
N ALA A 25 0.37 10.27 -2.34
CA ALA A 25 1.24 9.23 -1.77
C ALA A 25 1.19 7.94 -2.59
N VAL A 26 0.01 7.51 -3.01
CA VAL A 26 -0.16 6.34 -3.90
C VAL A 26 0.61 6.58 -5.19
N LYS A 27 0.40 7.71 -5.87
CA LYS A 27 1.11 8.02 -7.13
C LYS A 27 2.62 8.11 -6.94
N ARG A 28 3.08 8.73 -5.84
CA ARG A 28 4.51 9.00 -5.60
C ARG A 28 5.30 7.77 -5.19
N PHE A 29 4.70 6.91 -4.37
CA PHE A 29 5.41 5.79 -3.74
C PHE A 29 4.98 4.42 -4.29
N LEU A 30 3.70 4.23 -4.61
CA LEU A 30 3.18 2.96 -5.15
C LEU A 30 3.12 2.97 -6.68
N GLY A 31 2.89 4.12 -7.34
CA GLY A 31 2.81 4.20 -8.80
C GLY A 31 1.67 3.34 -9.36
N GLU A 32 1.98 2.50 -10.35
CA GLU A 32 1.00 1.63 -11.01
C GLU A 32 0.52 0.49 -10.09
N PRO A 33 -0.76 0.09 -10.21
CA PRO A 33 -1.32 -1.01 -9.45
C PRO A 33 -0.77 -2.36 -9.94
N ASP A 34 -0.70 -3.33 -9.04
CA ASP A 34 -0.21 -4.68 -9.33
C ASP A 34 -1.23 -5.49 -10.16
N ALA A 35 -2.52 -5.15 -10.07
CA ALA A 35 -3.54 -5.70 -10.94
C ALA A 35 -4.70 -4.73 -11.25
N LEU A 36 -5.24 -4.88 -12.45
CA LEU A 36 -6.46 -4.21 -12.91
C LEU A 36 -7.55 -5.24 -13.15
N VAL A 37 -8.51 -5.32 -12.23
CA VAL A 37 -9.61 -6.29 -12.28
C VAL A 37 -10.92 -5.63 -12.69
N THR A 38 -11.86 -6.43 -13.19
CA THR A 38 -13.22 -5.95 -13.48
C THR A 38 -13.87 -5.44 -12.21
N ASN A 39 -14.53 -4.28 -12.29
CA ASN A 39 -15.21 -3.71 -11.13
C ASN A 39 -16.42 -4.58 -10.73
N PRO A 40 -16.47 -5.11 -9.50
CA PRO A 40 -17.56 -5.97 -9.04
C PRO A 40 -18.93 -5.26 -9.01
N ASN A 41 -18.94 -3.95 -8.72
CA ASN A 41 -20.18 -3.20 -8.59
C ASN A 41 -20.76 -2.79 -9.95
N TYR A 42 -19.92 -2.63 -10.96
CA TYR A 42 -20.34 -2.19 -12.30
C TYR A 42 -19.40 -2.75 -13.37
N ARG A 43 -19.83 -3.79 -14.09
CA ARG A 43 -18.96 -4.51 -15.03
C ARG A 43 -18.40 -3.65 -16.16
N SER A 44 -19.14 -2.64 -16.63
CA SER A 44 -18.70 -1.67 -17.64
C SER A 44 -18.00 -0.44 -17.05
N GLY A 45 -17.83 -0.39 -15.72
CA GLY A 45 -17.21 0.73 -15.03
C GLY A 45 -15.68 0.70 -15.13
N PRO A 46 -15.00 1.72 -14.54
CA PRO A 46 -13.54 1.75 -14.48
C PRO A 46 -12.98 0.49 -13.83
N ARG A 47 -11.89 -0.06 -14.37
CA ARG A 47 -11.21 -1.23 -13.77
C ARG A 47 -10.76 -0.91 -12.35
N MET A 48 -10.98 -1.85 -11.45
CA MET A 48 -10.58 -1.76 -10.05
C MET A 48 -9.07 -1.98 -9.94
N ARG A 49 -8.41 -1.05 -9.24
CA ARG A 49 -6.96 -1.09 -8.97
C ARG A 49 -6.70 -1.87 -7.69
N LEU A 50 -5.86 -2.90 -7.80
CA LEU A 50 -5.40 -3.72 -6.69
C LEU A 50 -3.91 -3.50 -6.47
N TYR A 51 -3.51 -3.43 -5.20
CA TYR A 51 -2.13 -3.29 -4.77
C TYR A 51 -1.79 -4.45 -3.84
N ASP A 52 -0.60 -5.03 -4.01
CA ASP A 52 -0.10 -6.11 -3.18
C ASP A 52 0.19 -5.57 -1.78
N LEU A 53 -0.48 -6.11 -0.76
CA LEU A 53 -0.34 -5.64 0.61
C LEU A 53 1.10 -5.70 1.12
N PRO A 54 1.90 -6.77 0.86
CA PRO A 54 3.30 -6.79 1.26
C PRO A 54 4.13 -5.65 0.67
N ARG A 55 3.85 -5.27 -0.58
CA ARG A 55 4.50 -4.15 -1.28
C ARG A 55 4.16 -2.82 -0.62
N VAL A 56 2.89 -2.61 -0.30
CA VAL A 56 2.40 -1.42 0.38
C VAL A 56 3.05 -1.26 1.76
N GLU A 57 3.10 -2.33 2.55
CA GLU A 57 3.70 -2.30 3.89
C GLU A 57 5.21 -2.07 3.84
N LEU A 58 5.92 -2.71 2.91
CA LEU A 58 7.35 -2.47 2.72
C LEU A 58 7.65 -1.01 2.39
N ILE A 59 6.84 -0.40 1.53
CA ILE A 59 7.00 1.00 1.14
C ILE A 59 6.68 1.92 2.32
N ARG A 60 5.62 1.64 3.08
CA ARG A 60 5.29 2.37 4.31
C ARG A 60 6.46 2.34 5.29
N GLU A 61 7.03 1.17 5.54
CA GLU A 61 8.16 1.02 6.45
C GLU A 61 9.39 1.82 5.99
N ARG A 62 9.72 1.75 4.69
CA ARG A 62 10.82 2.53 4.10
C ARG A 62 10.62 4.03 4.28
N VAL A 63 9.40 4.53 4.06
CA VAL A 63 9.08 5.95 4.25
C VAL A 63 9.24 6.34 5.71
N LEU A 64 8.72 5.55 6.65
CA LEU A 64 8.85 5.82 8.09
C LEU A 64 10.31 5.79 8.57
N ASN A 65 11.11 4.87 8.05
CA ASN A 65 12.54 4.81 8.36
C ASN A 65 13.26 6.06 7.81
N ALA A 66 13.00 6.45 6.56
CA ALA A 66 13.60 7.66 5.99
C ALA A 66 13.20 8.95 6.76
N ILE A 67 11.96 9.03 7.26
CA ILE A 67 11.52 10.14 8.11
C ILE A 67 12.27 10.13 9.44
N ALA A 68 12.41 8.97 10.08
CA ALA A 68 13.14 8.85 11.36
C ALA A 68 14.62 9.21 11.22
N ASP A 69 15.25 8.85 10.09
CA ASP A 69 16.65 9.17 9.80
C ASP A 69 16.85 10.67 9.59
N GLN A 70 15.97 11.32 8.81
CA GLN A 70 16.05 12.76 8.53
C GLN A 70 15.60 13.64 9.69
N TYR A 71 14.63 13.17 10.47
CA TYR A 71 13.99 13.90 11.57
C TYR A 71 13.98 13.03 12.84
N PRO A 72 15.10 12.94 13.57
CA PRO A 72 15.22 12.05 14.73
C PRO A 72 14.18 12.30 15.84
N TYR A 73 13.69 13.54 15.97
CA TYR A 73 12.64 13.88 16.93
C TYR A 73 11.30 13.18 16.61
N LEU A 74 11.10 12.67 15.39
CA LEU A 74 9.92 11.89 14.99
C LEU A 74 10.14 10.37 15.09
N ALA A 75 11.34 9.88 15.45
CA ALA A 75 11.66 8.45 15.43
C ALA A 75 10.72 7.62 16.32
N ALA A 76 10.35 8.14 17.49
CA ALA A 76 9.41 7.48 18.41
C ALA A 76 8.01 7.35 17.79
N GLU A 77 7.55 8.38 17.07
CA GLU A 77 6.26 8.34 16.38
C GLU A 77 6.30 7.38 15.17
N CYS A 78 7.38 7.40 14.40
CA CYS A 78 7.58 6.46 13.29
C CYS A 78 7.57 5.01 13.80
N ALA A 79 8.19 4.74 14.95
CA ALA A 79 8.18 3.42 15.58
C ALA A 79 6.76 3.00 16.01
N ARG A 80 5.99 3.90 16.63
CA ARG A 80 4.58 3.65 16.99
C ARG A 80 3.72 3.33 15.78
N GLN A 81 3.88 4.06 14.68
CA GLN A 81 3.13 3.81 13.46
C GLN A 81 3.55 2.50 12.78
N LYS A 82 4.81 2.08 12.85
CA LYS A 82 5.22 0.75 12.36
C LYS A 82 4.57 -0.38 13.15
N ALA A 83 4.42 -0.21 14.47
CA ALA A 83 3.76 -1.20 15.34
C ALA A 83 2.25 -1.28 15.10
N GLN A 84 1.61 -0.18 14.65
CA GLN A 84 0.21 -0.14 14.28
C GLN A 84 0.02 -0.62 12.84
N ARG A 85 -0.18 -1.93 12.67
CA ARG A 85 -0.57 -2.50 11.37
C ARG A 85 -2.01 -2.06 11.03
N PRO A 86 -2.28 -1.48 9.85
CA PRO A 86 -3.61 -1.03 9.45
C PRO A 86 -4.51 -2.15 8.89
#